data_AF-A0A924J132-F1
#
_entry.id   AF-A0A924J132-F1
#
_cell.length_a   1.000
_cell.length_b   1.000
_cell.length_c   1.000
_cell.angle_alpha   90.00
_cell.angle_beta   90.00
_cell.angle_gamma   90.00
#
_symmetry.space_group_name_H-M   'P 1'
#
loop_
_entity.id
_entity.type
_entity.pdbx_description
1 polymer ?
#
loop_
_entity_poly.entity_id
_entity_poly.type
_entity_poly.pdbx_seq_one_letter_code
_entity_poly.pdbx_strand_id
1 'polypeptide(L)'
;MTDPAEPENPVEVPEAPQAGRGDADKRHFRRIRALFAPLCRVLNKVPHPPLRSKRGLFLLFLLVAGFGSIVTFGGVTAVEYTETASFCGRCHTMDPELKAYAMSPHKEVTCAECHVEPGAAGWIKAKANGTKQLIGVMTGVFPTPIPPPDHADLPSVKDTCLKCHSLEALTKGGGPIRLVLRPRYQLNEANTRETIAVMLRPGGLGEASGVQGVHWHVAQKVTYTSGDIRSRKIDLVEIKKGDGTTKQYLAGSQISVSSDVRPDIERLKSSQTNRLMDCVDCHNRIGHGIPSTDRVLDEAISTGKISSALPFIKRDGVALLNGSYPSMDAADQAFDGLRTTQESRYPLVFKANEAKVTQAIDELKTQYRLIATPAMKVQAKTYPDNLGHQTSLGCFRCHDGAHFLVDKGKLTNTTIPSECSTCHTFPQVNSSASRFPLTNKPAGATGMASELANIPMGVKPANHTDKLWVFSHKRTALSVEPTGTSCAACHTPTYCQNCHKSGAIKIDHEAMLYKHAGSARAAGGTQACAYCHQAATCASCHKNPILSPNAPNAPNAPNAPPVAIKARQTP
;
A
#
# COMPACT_ATOMS: atom_id res chain seq x y z
N MET A 1 -50.96 39.75 -9.79
CA MET A 1 -52.12 39.22 -10.54
C MET A 1 -52.00 37.71 -10.56
N THR A 2 -53.13 37.03 -10.35
CA THR A 2 -53.34 35.59 -10.11
C THR A 2 -53.12 35.12 -8.65
N ASP A 3 -54.25 35.07 -7.93
CA ASP A 3 -54.61 34.17 -6.82
C ASP A 3 -55.77 33.28 -7.35
N PRO A 4 -56.26 32.24 -6.64
CA PRO A 4 -55.58 31.15 -5.92
C PRO A 4 -56.20 29.77 -6.33
N ALA A 5 -55.76 28.66 -5.73
CA ALA A 5 -56.46 27.38 -5.82
C ALA A 5 -56.48 26.65 -4.46
N GLU A 6 -57.69 26.31 -4.01
CA GLU A 6 -57.99 25.40 -2.87
C GLU A 6 -58.47 24.02 -3.39
N PRO A 7 -58.46 22.96 -2.55
CA PRO A 7 -58.37 21.56 -2.97
C PRO A 7 -59.70 20.79 -3.04
N GLU A 8 -59.72 19.72 -3.84
CA GLU A 8 -60.82 18.74 -3.88
C GLU A 8 -60.46 17.43 -3.13
N ASN A 9 -61.48 16.87 -2.46
CA ASN A 9 -61.50 15.62 -1.70
C ASN A 9 -62.31 14.53 -2.48
N PRO A 10 -62.31 13.25 -2.06
CA PRO A 10 -62.14 12.10 -2.95
C PRO A 10 -63.42 11.43 -3.48
N VAL A 11 -63.25 10.65 -4.55
CA VAL A 11 -64.29 9.88 -5.27
C VAL A 11 -64.36 8.42 -4.79
N GLU A 12 -65.57 7.98 -4.46
CA GLU A 12 -66.00 6.61 -4.11
C GLU A 12 -66.04 5.66 -5.32
N VAL A 13 -65.69 4.38 -5.11
CA VAL A 13 -65.71 3.30 -6.13
C VAL A 13 -66.92 2.38 -5.86
N PRO A 14 -67.73 1.99 -6.87
CA PRO A 14 -68.92 1.17 -6.65
C PRO A 14 -68.65 -0.35 -6.60
N GLU A 15 -69.50 -1.04 -5.84
CA GLU A 15 -69.52 -2.48 -5.55
C GLU A 15 -69.93 -3.35 -6.77
N ALA A 16 -69.33 -4.55 -6.89
CA ALA A 16 -69.62 -5.54 -7.93
C ALA A 16 -70.54 -6.68 -7.45
N PRO A 17 -71.41 -7.25 -8.31
CA PRO A 17 -72.47 -8.17 -7.89
C PRO A 17 -72.01 -9.62 -7.65
N GLN A 18 -72.65 -10.28 -6.69
CA GLN A 18 -72.41 -11.68 -6.29
C GLN A 18 -73.05 -12.69 -7.25
N ALA A 19 -72.26 -13.68 -7.71
CA ALA A 19 -72.76 -14.86 -8.45
C ALA A 19 -72.12 -16.17 -7.96
N GLY A 20 -72.94 -17.04 -7.35
CA GLY A 20 -72.91 -18.52 -7.37
C GLY A 20 -71.61 -19.30 -7.10
N ARG A 21 -71.17 -19.42 -5.84
CA ARG A 21 -70.07 -20.32 -5.39
C ARG A 21 -70.50 -21.77 -5.07
N GLY A 22 -71.25 -22.43 -5.94
CA GLY A 22 -71.79 -23.78 -5.66
C GLY A 22 -71.01 -24.95 -6.27
N ASP A 23 -70.57 -24.82 -7.53
CA ASP A 23 -70.37 -26.00 -8.38
C ASP A 23 -68.98 -26.10 -9.07
N ALA A 24 -68.18 -25.02 -9.02
CA ALA A 24 -66.79 -25.02 -9.48
C ALA A 24 -65.82 -25.64 -8.46
N ASP A 25 -66.13 -25.53 -7.17
CA ASP A 25 -65.23 -25.91 -6.06
C ASP A 25 -65.09 -27.44 -5.94
N LYS A 26 -66.18 -28.18 -6.21
CA LYS A 26 -66.20 -29.66 -6.15
C LYS A 26 -65.37 -30.32 -7.25
N ARG A 27 -65.24 -29.69 -8.43
CA ARG A 27 -64.46 -30.20 -9.57
C ARG A 27 -62.96 -29.93 -9.42
N HIS A 28 -62.59 -28.82 -8.79
CA HIS A 28 -61.18 -28.49 -8.50
C HIS A 28 -60.59 -29.41 -7.41
N PHE A 29 -61.34 -29.67 -6.33
CA PHE A 29 -60.91 -30.59 -5.27
C PHE A 29 -60.67 -32.02 -5.74
N ARG A 30 -61.43 -32.50 -6.74
CA ARG A 30 -61.29 -33.88 -7.27
C ARG A 30 -60.02 -34.06 -8.11
N ARG A 31 -59.53 -33.01 -8.78
CA ARG A 31 -58.29 -33.04 -9.57
C ARG A 31 -57.03 -32.94 -8.70
N ILE A 32 -57.06 -32.14 -7.64
CA ILE A 32 -55.94 -32.05 -6.68
C ILE A 32 -55.74 -33.38 -5.94
N ARG A 33 -56.83 -34.05 -5.53
CA ARG A 33 -56.75 -35.37 -4.87
C ARG A 33 -56.12 -36.47 -5.73
N ALA A 34 -56.25 -36.39 -7.06
CA ALA A 34 -55.67 -37.35 -7.99
C ALA A 34 -54.15 -37.16 -8.18
N LEU A 35 -53.67 -35.92 -8.14
CA LEU A 35 -52.24 -35.57 -8.23
C LEU A 35 -51.43 -36.05 -7.02
N PHE A 36 -52.02 -36.06 -5.83
CA PHE A 36 -51.38 -36.55 -4.60
C PHE A 36 -51.63 -38.04 -4.30
N ALA A 37 -52.43 -38.74 -5.11
CA ALA A 37 -52.73 -40.15 -4.91
C ALA A 37 -51.51 -41.11 -4.94
N PRO A 38 -50.47 -40.90 -5.77
CA PRO A 38 -49.25 -41.73 -5.73
C PRO A 38 -48.44 -41.44 -4.46
N LEU A 39 -48.33 -40.17 -4.07
CA LEU A 39 -47.61 -39.73 -2.87
C LEU A 39 -48.28 -40.28 -1.60
N CYS A 40 -49.61 -40.28 -1.53
CA CYS A 40 -50.36 -40.87 -0.42
C CYS A 40 -50.26 -42.40 -0.35
N ARG A 41 -50.15 -43.10 -1.50
CA ARG A 41 -49.93 -44.56 -1.52
C ARG A 41 -48.53 -44.97 -1.05
N VAL A 42 -47.52 -44.14 -1.32
CA VAL A 42 -46.15 -44.37 -0.85
C VAL A 42 -46.03 -44.02 0.64
N LEU A 43 -46.63 -42.92 1.08
CA LEU A 43 -46.64 -42.51 2.49
C LEU A 43 -47.42 -43.47 3.39
N ASN A 44 -48.50 -44.09 2.92
CA ASN A 44 -49.26 -45.11 3.68
C ASN A 44 -48.52 -46.47 3.80
N LYS A 45 -47.44 -46.69 3.04
CA LYS A 45 -46.58 -47.88 3.15
C LYS A 45 -45.39 -47.67 4.08
N VAL A 46 -45.13 -46.43 4.48
CA VAL A 46 -44.14 -46.13 5.53
C VAL A 46 -44.79 -46.51 6.86
N PRO A 47 -44.23 -47.44 7.65
CA PRO A 47 -44.78 -47.77 8.95
C PRO A 47 -44.82 -46.50 9.81
N HIS A 48 -46.03 -45.97 10.03
CA HIS A 48 -46.22 -44.82 10.91
C HIS A 48 -45.85 -45.28 12.32
N PRO A 49 -44.87 -44.64 12.99
CA PRO A 49 -44.59 -44.98 14.38
C PRO A 49 -45.90 -44.79 15.17
N PRO A 50 -46.32 -45.76 16.00
CA PRO A 50 -47.55 -45.63 16.76
C PRO A 50 -47.38 -44.47 17.76
N LEU A 51 -47.84 -43.28 17.37
CA LEU A 51 -47.76 -42.02 18.13
C LEU A 51 -48.45 -42.11 19.51
N ARG A 52 -49.23 -43.17 19.74
CA ARG A 52 -49.87 -43.50 21.02
C ARG A 52 -49.03 -44.37 21.96
N SER A 53 -47.91 -44.92 21.51
CA SER A 53 -47.05 -45.78 22.35
C SER A 53 -45.74 -45.08 22.69
N LYS A 54 -45.23 -45.31 23.91
CA LYS A 54 -43.93 -44.77 24.35
C LYS A 54 -42.78 -45.13 23.40
N ARG A 55 -42.85 -46.31 22.75
CA ARG A 55 -41.86 -46.79 21.76
C ARG A 55 -41.95 -46.05 20.42
N GLY A 56 -43.15 -45.77 19.92
CA GLY A 56 -43.35 -44.99 18.69
C GLY A 56 -42.94 -43.54 18.85
N LEU A 57 -43.23 -42.92 20.00
CA LEU A 57 -42.77 -41.57 20.32
C LEU A 57 -41.24 -41.50 20.45
N PHE A 58 -40.62 -42.52 21.05
CA PHE A 58 -39.17 -42.63 21.13
C PHE A 58 -38.50 -42.80 19.76
N LEU A 59 -39.06 -43.62 18.86
CA LEU A 59 -38.54 -43.77 17.49
C LEU A 59 -38.68 -42.48 16.67
N LEU A 60 -39.81 -41.77 16.80
CA LEU A 60 -39.98 -40.46 16.17
C LEU A 60 -38.95 -39.45 16.70
N PHE A 61 -38.74 -39.42 18.02
CA PHE A 61 -37.72 -38.58 18.63
C PHE A 61 -36.32 -38.91 18.07
N LEU A 62 -35.94 -40.19 17.96
CA LEU A 62 -34.65 -40.58 17.38
C LEU A 62 -34.52 -40.18 15.91
N LEU A 63 -35.58 -40.28 15.11
CA LEU A 63 -35.57 -39.86 13.71
C LEU A 63 -35.43 -38.35 13.56
N VAL A 64 -36.19 -37.58 14.34
CA VAL A 64 -36.11 -36.11 14.33
C VAL A 64 -34.76 -35.63 14.89
N ALA A 65 -34.28 -36.22 15.98
CA ALA A 65 -32.98 -35.91 16.56
C ALA A 65 -31.85 -36.31 15.61
N GLY A 66 -31.93 -37.47 14.96
CA GLY A 66 -30.96 -37.94 13.96
C GLY A 66 -30.92 -37.03 12.74
N PHE A 67 -32.08 -36.71 12.16
CA PHE A 67 -32.17 -35.77 11.04
C PHE A 67 -31.71 -34.37 11.42
N GLY A 68 -32.14 -33.87 12.58
CA GLY A 68 -31.70 -32.58 13.12
C GLY A 68 -30.19 -32.54 13.29
N SER A 69 -29.59 -33.60 13.84
CA SER A 69 -28.13 -33.71 14.00
C SER A 69 -27.40 -33.68 12.66
N ILE A 70 -27.91 -34.40 11.64
CA ILE A 70 -27.33 -34.40 10.28
C ILE A 70 -27.42 -33.01 9.65
N VAL A 71 -28.58 -32.34 9.74
CA VAL A 71 -28.79 -31.00 9.19
C VAL A 71 -27.89 -29.99 9.89
N THR A 72 -27.79 -30.05 11.22
CA THR A 72 -26.91 -29.16 11.99
C THR A 72 -25.44 -29.41 11.64
N PHE A 73 -24.99 -30.66 11.67
CA PHE A 73 -23.60 -30.99 11.37
C PHE A 73 -23.21 -30.63 9.93
N GLY A 74 -24.07 -30.99 8.96
CA GLY A 74 -23.88 -30.64 7.56
C GLY A 74 -23.91 -29.12 7.33
N GLY A 75 -24.81 -28.41 8.01
CA GLY A 75 -24.89 -26.94 7.96
C GLY A 75 -23.64 -26.26 8.51
N VAL A 76 -23.16 -26.66 9.69
CA VAL A 76 -21.93 -26.12 10.29
C VAL A 76 -20.73 -26.37 9.37
N THR A 77 -20.57 -27.60 8.88
CA THR A 77 -19.47 -27.95 7.97
C THR A 77 -19.52 -27.13 6.69
N ALA A 78 -20.71 -26.91 6.11
CA ALA A 78 -20.88 -26.09 4.92
C ALA A 78 -20.52 -24.62 5.19
N VAL A 79 -20.89 -24.09 6.35
CA VAL A 79 -20.53 -22.73 6.76
C VAL A 79 -19.02 -22.59 6.88
N GLU A 80 -18.37 -23.45 7.65
CA GLU A 80 -16.91 -23.44 7.85
C GLU A 80 -16.17 -23.53 6.51
N TYR A 81 -16.61 -24.40 5.60
CA TYR A 81 -16.01 -24.51 4.28
C TYR A 81 -16.12 -23.20 3.47
N THR A 82 -17.28 -22.54 3.51
CA THR A 82 -17.53 -21.27 2.79
C THR A 82 -16.77 -20.06 3.36
N GLU A 83 -15.97 -20.27 4.40
CA GLU A 83 -15.14 -19.25 5.06
C GLU A 83 -13.64 -19.45 4.77
N THR A 84 -13.30 -20.53 4.07
CA THR A 84 -11.91 -20.87 3.72
C THR A 84 -11.42 -20.16 2.46
N ALA A 85 -10.09 -20.01 2.36
CA ALA A 85 -9.42 -19.56 1.15
C ALA A 85 -9.73 -20.46 -0.06
N SER A 86 -9.92 -21.76 0.17
CA SER A 86 -10.26 -22.72 -0.90
C SER A 86 -11.61 -22.47 -1.54
N PHE A 87 -12.60 -22.02 -0.76
CA PHE A 87 -13.92 -21.64 -1.27
C PHE A 87 -13.85 -20.31 -2.02
N CYS A 88 -13.25 -19.28 -1.41
CA CYS A 88 -13.12 -17.96 -2.01
C CYS A 88 -12.29 -18.00 -3.32
N GLY A 89 -11.27 -18.86 -3.36
CA GLY A 89 -10.41 -19.08 -4.51
C GLY A 89 -11.06 -19.81 -5.69
N ARG A 90 -12.32 -20.25 -5.60
CA ARG A 90 -13.03 -20.87 -6.73
C ARG A 90 -13.38 -19.87 -7.84
N CYS A 91 -13.39 -18.58 -7.53
CA CYS A 91 -13.64 -17.52 -8.48
C CYS A 91 -12.32 -16.94 -8.99
N HIS A 92 -12.08 -16.95 -10.31
CA HIS A 92 -10.87 -16.38 -10.91
C HIS A 92 -10.65 -14.89 -10.56
N THR A 93 -11.74 -14.18 -10.24
CA THR A 93 -11.69 -12.77 -9.82
C THR A 93 -10.96 -12.57 -8.51
N MET A 94 -10.84 -13.63 -7.69
CA MET A 94 -10.12 -13.65 -6.41
C MET A 94 -8.66 -14.05 -6.53
N ASP A 95 -8.20 -14.50 -7.71
CA ASP A 95 -6.82 -14.93 -7.94
C ASP A 95 -5.76 -13.94 -7.40
N PRO A 96 -5.87 -12.61 -7.63
CA PRO A 96 -4.86 -11.68 -7.14
C PRO A 96 -4.77 -11.65 -5.61
N GLU A 97 -5.92 -11.68 -4.93
CA GLU A 97 -5.99 -11.61 -3.47
C GLU A 97 -5.61 -12.96 -2.83
N LEU A 98 -5.92 -14.09 -3.48
CA LEU A 98 -5.51 -15.42 -3.04
C LEU A 98 -3.99 -15.61 -3.11
N LYS A 99 -3.36 -15.17 -4.21
CA LYS A 99 -1.89 -15.19 -4.34
C LYS A 99 -1.24 -14.32 -3.28
N ALA A 100 -1.75 -13.09 -3.09
CA ALA A 100 -1.23 -12.18 -2.09
C ALA A 100 -1.42 -12.72 -0.66
N TYR A 101 -2.56 -13.38 -0.39
CA TYR A 101 -2.83 -14.08 0.86
C TYR A 101 -1.82 -15.19 1.14
N ALA A 102 -1.55 -16.04 0.15
CA ALA A 102 -0.60 -17.15 0.29
C ALA A 102 0.83 -16.68 0.59
N MET A 103 1.20 -15.47 0.17
CA MET A 103 2.49 -14.83 0.47
C MET A 103 2.49 -14.04 1.79
N SER A 104 1.33 -13.86 2.41
CA SER A 104 1.18 -13.00 3.60
C SER A 104 1.56 -13.72 4.89
N PRO A 105 1.88 -12.96 5.96
CA PRO A 105 2.03 -13.52 7.31
C PRO A 105 0.75 -14.16 7.87
N HIS A 106 -0.41 -13.91 7.25
CA HIS A 106 -1.73 -14.36 7.70
C HIS A 106 -2.29 -15.53 6.85
N LYS A 107 -1.44 -16.19 6.05
CA LYS A 107 -1.86 -17.29 5.15
C LYS A 107 -2.50 -18.51 5.83
N GLU A 108 -2.43 -18.59 7.16
CA GLU A 108 -3.04 -19.66 7.97
C GLU A 108 -4.30 -19.18 8.71
N VAL A 109 -4.70 -17.91 8.55
CA VAL A 109 -5.92 -17.33 9.13
C VAL A 109 -7.03 -17.39 8.08
N THR A 110 -8.20 -17.93 8.40
CA THR A 110 -9.30 -18.05 7.42
C THR A 110 -9.78 -16.68 6.95
N CYS A 111 -10.40 -16.62 5.77
CA CYS A 111 -10.87 -15.35 5.21
C CYS A 111 -11.90 -14.67 6.11
N ALA A 112 -12.77 -15.47 6.74
CA ALA A 112 -13.86 -14.96 7.57
C ALA A 112 -13.40 -14.27 8.86
N GLU A 113 -12.25 -14.67 9.44
CA GLU A 113 -11.70 -14.02 10.64
C GLU A 113 -11.39 -12.53 10.43
N CYS A 114 -11.20 -12.10 9.17
CA CYS A 114 -10.99 -10.70 8.79
C CYS A 114 -12.18 -10.08 8.04
N HIS A 115 -12.92 -10.86 7.23
CA HIS A 115 -13.92 -10.34 6.30
C HIS A 115 -15.38 -10.55 6.73
N VAL A 116 -15.65 -11.27 7.82
CA VAL A 116 -17.01 -11.55 8.32
C VAL A 116 -17.14 -11.03 9.74
N GLU A 117 -18.14 -10.18 9.96
CA GLU A 117 -18.48 -9.70 11.31
C GLU A 117 -18.93 -10.89 12.19
N PRO A 118 -18.51 -10.96 13.47
CA PRO A 118 -18.93 -12.03 14.36
C PRO A 118 -20.45 -12.08 14.57
N GLY A 119 -20.98 -13.28 14.83
CA GLY A 119 -22.38 -13.50 15.17
C GLY A 119 -23.30 -13.68 13.96
N ALA A 120 -24.56 -14.05 14.24
CA ALA A 120 -25.51 -14.44 13.20
C ALA A 120 -25.83 -13.31 12.20
N ALA A 121 -25.93 -12.07 12.67
CA ALA A 121 -26.21 -10.91 11.81
C ALA A 121 -25.06 -10.65 10.82
N GLY A 122 -23.81 -10.72 11.30
CA GLY A 122 -22.62 -10.56 10.48
C GLY A 122 -22.50 -11.67 9.42
N TRP A 123 -22.80 -12.91 9.80
CA TRP A 123 -22.89 -14.03 8.85
C TRP A 123 -23.96 -13.80 7.78
N ILE A 124 -25.19 -13.39 8.15
CA ILE A 124 -26.28 -13.09 7.20
C ILE A 124 -25.84 -11.98 6.23
N LYS A 125 -25.27 -10.88 6.74
CA LYS A 125 -24.75 -9.77 5.94
C LYS A 125 -23.67 -10.24 4.96
N ALA A 126 -22.74 -11.08 5.41
CA ALA A 126 -21.69 -11.64 4.58
C ALA A 126 -22.25 -12.53 3.46
N LYS A 127 -23.21 -13.42 3.75
CA LYS A 127 -23.82 -14.28 2.72
C LYS A 127 -24.70 -13.50 1.73
N ALA A 128 -25.40 -12.46 2.17
CA ALA A 128 -26.12 -11.56 1.28
C ALA A 128 -25.17 -10.82 0.31
N ASN A 129 -24.06 -10.28 0.85
CA ASN A 129 -23.02 -9.64 0.03
C ASN A 129 -22.33 -10.63 -0.92
N GLY A 130 -22.01 -11.84 -0.46
CA GLY A 130 -21.46 -12.91 -1.31
C GLY A 130 -22.41 -13.32 -2.44
N THR A 131 -23.73 -13.36 -2.18
CA THR A 131 -24.74 -13.63 -3.22
C THR A 131 -24.76 -12.53 -4.29
N LYS A 132 -24.67 -11.26 -3.88
CA LYS A 132 -24.56 -10.13 -4.81
C LYS A 132 -23.29 -10.24 -5.67
N GLN A 133 -22.16 -10.60 -5.06
CA GLN A 133 -20.90 -10.80 -5.78
C GLN A 133 -21.01 -11.97 -6.78
N LEU A 134 -21.62 -13.09 -6.37
CA LEU A 134 -21.85 -14.24 -7.25
C LEU A 134 -22.69 -13.86 -8.47
N ILE A 135 -23.77 -13.10 -8.29
CA ILE A 135 -24.59 -12.59 -9.40
C ILE A 135 -23.75 -11.70 -10.32
N GLY A 136 -22.92 -10.82 -9.76
CA GLY A 136 -22.00 -9.97 -10.55
C GLY A 136 -21.03 -10.79 -11.40
N VAL A 137 -20.43 -11.84 -10.82
CA VAL A 137 -19.53 -12.75 -11.53
C VAL A 137 -20.28 -13.53 -12.62
N MET A 138 -21.46 -14.07 -12.32
CA MET A 138 -22.28 -14.81 -13.29
C MET A 138 -22.75 -13.96 -14.47
N THR A 139 -23.02 -12.68 -14.23
CA THR A 139 -23.48 -11.73 -15.26
C THR A 139 -22.33 -11.00 -15.97
N GLY A 140 -21.09 -11.15 -15.49
CA GLY A 140 -19.93 -10.41 -15.98
C GLY A 140 -19.93 -8.93 -15.62
N VAL A 141 -20.80 -8.50 -14.70
CA VAL A 141 -20.96 -7.10 -14.30
C VAL A 141 -20.17 -6.85 -13.02
N PHE A 142 -18.87 -6.61 -13.16
CA PHE A 142 -17.99 -6.22 -12.06
C PHE A 142 -16.80 -5.38 -12.55
N PRO A 143 -16.25 -4.48 -11.71
CA PRO A 143 -15.07 -3.69 -12.06
C PRO A 143 -13.81 -4.56 -12.16
N THR A 144 -12.94 -4.24 -13.11
CA THR A 144 -11.64 -4.88 -13.29
C THR A 144 -10.55 -3.81 -13.40
N PRO A 145 -9.62 -3.66 -12.43
CA PRO A 145 -9.47 -4.47 -11.21
C PRO A 145 -10.59 -4.24 -10.19
N ILE A 146 -10.81 -5.22 -9.31
CA ILE A 146 -11.79 -5.09 -8.21
C ILE A 146 -11.28 -4.03 -7.22
N PRO A 147 -12.06 -2.99 -6.89
CA PRO A 147 -11.65 -2.01 -5.90
C PRO A 147 -11.55 -2.67 -4.51
N PRO A 148 -10.55 -2.29 -3.68
CA PRO A 148 -10.56 -2.68 -2.28
C PRO A 148 -11.86 -2.19 -1.61
N PRO A 149 -12.41 -2.92 -0.64
CA PRO A 149 -13.59 -2.47 0.11
C PRO A 149 -13.30 -1.14 0.79
N ASP A 150 -14.35 -0.35 1.02
CA ASP A 150 -14.21 0.75 1.96
C ASP A 150 -13.88 0.16 3.34
N HIS A 151 -13.07 0.89 4.11
CA HIS A 151 -12.81 0.58 5.50
C HIS A 151 -14.13 0.37 6.28
N ALA A 152 -15.15 1.21 6.03
CA ALA A 152 -16.45 1.10 6.69
C ALA A 152 -17.21 -0.21 6.38
N ASP A 153 -16.83 -0.92 5.32
CA ASP A 153 -17.41 -2.22 4.96
C ASP A 153 -16.68 -3.41 5.62
N LEU A 154 -15.56 -3.16 6.31
CA LEU A 154 -14.80 -4.18 7.03
C LEU A 154 -15.31 -4.31 8.47
N PRO A 155 -15.23 -5.53 9.05
CA PRO A 155 -15.46 -5.71 10.48
C PRO A 155 -14.51 -4.85 11.31
N SER A 156 -14.94 -4.48 12.52
CA SER A 156 -14.17 -3.57 13.36
C SER A 156 -12.78 -4.14 13.72
N VAL A 157 -11.81 -3.26 13.95
CA VAL A 157 -10.46 -3.65 14.42
C VAL A 157 -10.50 -4.41 15.75
N LYS A 158 -11.53 -4.19 16.59
CA LYS A 158 -11.74 -4.95 17.83
C LYS A 158 -12.11 -6.41 17.55
N ASP A 159 -12.89 -6.63 16.51
CA ASP A 159 -13.42 -7.95 16.14
C ASP A 159 -12.48 -8.73 15.22
N THR A 160 -11.40 -8.11 14.74
CA THR A 160 -10.43 -8.69 13.81
C THR A 160 -9.02 -8.65 14.41
N CYS A 161 -8.30 -7.55 14.24
CA CYS A 161 -6.89 -7.42 14.60
C CYS A 161 -6.65 -7.65 16.10
N LEU A 162 -7.46 -7.03 16.96
CA LEU A 162 -7.22 -7.00 18.41
C LEU A 162 -7.57 -8.31 19.13
N LYS A 163 -8.20 -9.27 18.45
CA LYS A 163 -8.37 -10.63 18.98
C LYS A 163 -7.03 -11.36 19.12
N CYS A 164 -6.09 -11.07 18.21
CA CYS A 164 -4.78 -11.71 18.16
C CYS A 164 -3.63 -10.75 18.50
N HIS A 165 -3.79 -9.44 18.26
CA HIS A 165 -2.76 -8.43 18.48
C HIS A 165 -3.14 -7.47 19.62
N SER A 166 -2.46 -7.58 20.77
CA SER A 166 -2.67 -6.65 21.88
C SER A 166 -1.97 -5.31 21.62
N LEU A 167 -2.74 -4.21 21.60
CA LEU A 167 -2.20 -2.86 21.47
C LEU A 167 -1.27 -2.49 22.64
N GLU A 168 -1.62 -2.94 23.85
CA GLU A 168 -0.78 -2.75 25.04
C GLU A 168 0.58 -3.45 24.84
N ALA A 169 0.58 -4.72 24.43
CA ALA A 169 1.82 -5.46 24.19
C ALA A 169 2.67 -4.82 23.08
N LEU A 170 2.04 -4.24 22.06
CA LEU A 170 2.72 -3.58 20.94
C LEU A 170 3.34 -2.22 21.30
N THR A 171 2.92 -1.60 22.40
CA THR A 171 3.32 -0.24 22.80
C THR A 171 4.10 -0.19 24.11
N LYS A 172 3.96 -1.21 24.96
CA LYS A 172 4.65 -1.32 26.25
C LYS A 172 6.16 -1.20 26.08
N GLY A 173 6.79 -0.34 26.91
CA GLY A 173 8.25 -0.12 26.89
C GLY A 173 8.80 0.50 25.60
N GLY A 174 7.96 1.11 24.75
CA GLY A 174 8.35 1.59 23.42
C GLY A 174 8.15 0.56 22.31
N GLY A 175 7.61 -0.62 22.62
CA GLY A 175 7.39 -1.70 21.65
C GLY A 175 8.68 -2.21 21.00
N PRO A 176 8.56 -3.15 20.04
CA PRO A 176 9.73 -3.67 19.34
C PRO A 176 10.29 -2.61 18.39
N ILE A 177 11.52 -2.17 18.63
CA ILE A 177 12.30 -1.42 17.65
C ILE A 177 12.71 -2.40 16.55
N ARG A 178 12.44 -2.05 15.29
CA ARG A 178 12.75 -2.92 14.15
C ARG A 178 13.87 -2.32 13.31
N LEU A 179 15.05 -2.94 13.34
CA LEU A 179 16.08 -2.69 12.35
C LEU A 179 15.67 -3.38 11.04
N VAL A 180 15.47 -2.59 10.00
CA VAL A 180 15.19 -3.07 8.65
C VAL A 180 16.47 -2.95 7.85
N LEU A 181 17.10 -4.10 7.57
CA LEU A 181 18.18 -4.23 6.61
C LEU A 181 17.59 -4.74 5.31
N ARG A 182 17.81 -4.02 4.21
CA ARG A 182 17.40 -4.49 2.88
C ARG A 182 18.54 -4.36 1.90
N PRO A 183 18.92 -5.45 1.21
CA PRO A 183 19.78 -5.34 0.05
C PRO A 183 19.04 -4.56 -1.04
N ARG A 184 19.80 -3.77 -1.78
CA ARG A 184 19.35 -2.98 -2.91
C ARG A 184 20.34 -3.14 -4.03
N TYR A 185 19.85 -3.17 -5.26
CA TYR A 185 20.71 -3.26 -6.43
C TYR A 185 20.42 -2.06 -7.32
N GLN A 186 21.47 -1.31 -7.66
CA GLN A 186 21.36 -0.20 -8.59
C GLN A 186 21.00 -0.70 -10.00
N LEU A 187 20.39 0.17 -10.81
CA LEU A 187 20.00 -0.13 -12.20
C LEU A 187 21.18 -0.02 -13.20
N ASN A 188 22.41 -0.19 -12.72
CA ASN A 188 23.63 -0.05 -13.50
C ASN A 188 24.12 -1.42 -14.03
N GLU A 189 25.15 -1.40 -14.87
CA GLU A 189 25.67 -2.62 -15.50
C GLU A 189 26.11 -3.67 -14.49
N ALA A 190 26.81 -3.23 -13.45
CA ALA A 190 27.36 -4.09 -12.39
C ALA A 190 26.32 -4.58 -11.38
N ASN A 191 25.06 -4.10 -11.46
CA ASN A 191 24.04 -4.29 -10.44
C ASN A 191 24.63 -4.00 -9.04
N THR A 192 25.21 -2.82 -8.84
CA THR A 192 25.93 -2.50 -7.60
C THR A 192 25.04 -2.73 -6.38
N ARG A 193 25.50 -3.59 -5.46
CA ARG A 193 24.81 -3.87 -4.20
C ARG A 193 24.98 -2.72 -3.23
N GLU A 194 23.87 -2.26 -2.68
CA GLU A 194 23.77 -1.35 -1.57
C GLU A 194 22.98 -2.01 -0.44
N THR A 195 23.09 -1.47 0.77
CA THR A 195 22.26 -1.91 1.90
C THR A 195 21.58 -0.72 2.52
N ILE A 196 20.25 -0.73 2.53
CA ILE A 196 19.47 0.22 3.30
C ILE A 196 19.34 -0.32 4.72
N ALA A 197 19.83 0.45 5.69
CA ALA A 197 19.67 0.19 7.11
C ALA A 197 18.83 1.31 7.74
N VAL A 198 17.58 0.99 8.12
CA VAL A 198 16.67 1.94 8.73
C VAL A 198 16.07 1.33 9.98
N MET A 199 16.10 2.06 11.08
CA MET A 199 15.45 1.65 12.32
C MET A 199 14.05 2.27 12.38
N LEU A 200 13.04 1.41 12.54
CA LEU A 200 11.64 1.79 12.70
C LEU A 200 11.25 1.74 14.18
N ARG A 201 10.43 2.69 14.61
CA ARG A 201 9.86 2.75 15.97
C ARG A 201 8.33 2.57 15.95
N PRO A 202 7.83 1.34 15.83
CA PRO A 202 6.39 1.08 15.95
C PRO A 202 5.81 1.59 17.28
N GLY A 203 6.42 1.26 18.43
CA GLY A 203 5.91 1.67 19.75
C GLY A 203 6.58 2.90 20.39
N GLY A 204 7.70 3.39 19.84
CA GLY A 204 8.46 4.52 20.38
C GLY A 204 9.75 4.09 21.07
N LEU A 205 10.25 4.89 22.02
CA LEU A 205 11.40 4.55 22.87
C LEU A 205 11.03 4.53 24.38
N GLY A 206 9.75 4.31 24.68
CA GLY A 206 9.19 4.32 26.03
C GLY A 206 8.85 5.71 26.55
N GLU A 207 7.99 5.80 27.57
CA GLU A 207 7.45 7.07 28.09
C GLU A 207 8.54 8.05 28.55
N ALA A 208 9.59 7.55 29.20
CA ALA A 208 10.70 8.37 29.70
C ALA A 208 11.50 9.09 28.61
N SER A 209 11.43 8.62 27.35
CA SER A 209 12.12 9.24 26.22
C SER A 209 11.37 10.44 25.63
N GLY A 210 10.06 10.55 25.88
CA GLY A 210 9.17 11.49 25.19
C GLY A 210 9.01 11.23 23.67
N VAL A 211 9.65 10.19 23.13
CA VAL A 211 9.65 9.86 21.69
C VAL A 211 8.53 8.88 21.38
N GLN A 212 7.52 9.38 20.67
CA GLN A 212 6.35 8.61 20.25
C GLN A 212 6.65 7.74 19.02
N GLY A 213 6.13 6.51 19.01
CA GLY A 213 6.19 5.61 17.86
C GLY A 213 4.99 5.76 16.92
N VAL A 214 5.02 5.06 15.79
CA VAL A 214 3.94 5.12 14.78
C VAL A 214 2.59 4.66 15.35
N HIS A 215 2.55 3.70 16.29
CA HIS A 215 1.31 3.25 16.94
C HIS A 215 0.67 4.32 17.86
N TRP A 216 1.34 5.45 18.09
CA TRP A 216 0.72 6.59 18.78
C TRP A 216 -0.61 7.00 18.14
N HIS A 217 -0.74 6.88 16.81
CA HIS A 217 -1.95 7.23 16.07
C HIS A 217 -3.19 6.43 16.47
N VAL A 218 -3.00 5.19 16.92
CA VAL A 218 -4.10 4.31 17.37
C VAL A 218 -4.19 4.23 18.90
N ALA A 219 -3.17 4.72 19.61
CA ALA A 219 -3.19 4.92 21.06
C ALA A 219 -3.89 6.23 21.47
N GLN A 220 -3.96 7.21 20.56
CA GLN A 220 -4.71 8.45 20.75
C GLN A 220 -5.99 8.46 19.92
N LYS A 221 -6.94 9.34 20.29
CA LYS A 221 -8.12 9.56 19.48
C LYS A 221 -7.82 10.55 18.35
N VAL A 222 -7.31 10.02 17.24
CA VAL A 222 -7.08 10.76 16.00
C VAL A 222 -8.26 10.53 15.06
N THR A 223 -8.95 11.59 14.65
CA THR A 223 -9.96 11.54 13.60
C THR A 223 -9.50 12.34 12.39
N TYR A 224 -10.00 12.01 11.21
CA TYR A 224 -9.67 12.74 9.99
C TYR A 224 -10.83 12.77 9.01
N THR A 225 -10.85 13.78 8.14
CA THR A 225 -11.80 13.86 7.02
C THR A 225 -11.13 13.57 5.69
N SER A 226 -11.86 12.91 4.80
CA SER A 226 -11.44 12.65 3.43
C SER A 226 -12.61 12.64 2.48
N GLY A 227 -12.47 13.34 1.35
CA GLY A 227 -13.35 13.19 0.19
C GLY A 227 -13.02 11.99 -0.69
N ASP A 228 -11.93 11.26 -0.38
CA ASP A 228 -11.56 10.03 -1.05
C ASP A 228 -11.99 8.83 -0.21
N ILE A 229 -12.81 7.96 -0.79
CA ILE A 229 -13.30 6.73 -0.16
C ILE A 229 -12.17 5.81 0.32
N ARG A 230 -10.99 5.88 -0.31
CA ARG A 230 -9.79 5.13 0.06
C ARG A 230 -8.84 5.91 0.98
N SER A 231 -9.22 7.11 1.37
CA SER A 231 -8.45 8.00 2.25
C SER A 231 -7.00 8.15 1.79
N ARG A 232 -6.73 8.27 0.49
CA ARG A 232 -5.39 8.59 -0.07
C ARG A 232 -5.06 10.05 0.06
N LYS A 233 -6.08 10.89 0.22
CA LYS A 233 -5.97 12.30 0.52
C LYS A 233 -6.66 12.55 1.85
N ILE A 234 -5.97 13.18 2.79
CA ILE A 234 -6.55 13.59 4.07
C ILE A 234 -6.57 15.11 4.08
N ASP A 235 -7.71 15.69 4.42
CA ASP A 235 -7.95 17.13 4.26
C ASP A 235 -8.02 17.85 5.62
N LEU A 236 -8.52 17.18 6.66
CA LEU A 236 -8.52 17.65 8.05
C LEU A 236 -8.09 16.52 8.97
N VAL A 237 -7.23 16.82 9.94
CA VAL A 237 -6.84 15.90 11.03
C VAL A 237 -7.19 16.55 12.36
N GLU A 238 -7.84 15.80 13.24
CA GLU A 238 -8.18 16.23 14.59
C GLU A 238 -7.61 15.23 15.61
N ILE A 239 -6.91 15.75 16.61
CA ILE A 239 -6.30 14.97 17.68
C ILE A 239 -6.95 15.40 18.98
N LYS A 240 -7.77 14.52 19.57
CA LYS A 240 -8.35 14.75 20.89
C LYS A 240 -7.41 14.22 21.96
N LYS A 241 -6.90 15.11 22.80
CA LYS A 241 -6.02 14.78 23.92
C LYS A 241 -6.80 14.30 25.15
N GLY A 242 -6.09 13.67 26.09
CA GLY A 242 -6.66 13.20 27.36
C GLY A 242 -7.23 14.31 28.25
N ASP A 243 -6.76 15.55 28.12
CA ASP A 243 -7.28 16.75 28.81
C ASP A 243 -8.59 17.30 28.18
N GLY A 244 -9.12 16.64 27.14
CA GLY A 244 -10.32 17.05 26.42
C GLY A 244 -10.08 18.09 25.32
N THR A 245 -8.89 18.69 25.23
CA THR A 245 -8.55 19.65 24.18
C THR A 245 -8.39 18.96 22.83
N THR A 246 -8.74 19.67 21.76
CA THR A 246 -8.62 19.16 20.38
C THR A 246 -7.63 20.02 19.61
N LYS A 247 -6.60 19.40 19.04
CA LYS A 247 -5.73 20.04 18.05
C LYS A 247 -6.24 19.71 16.66
N GLN A 248 -6.32 20.70 15.79
CA GLN A 248 -6.77 20.52 14.41
C GLN A 248 -5.65 20.92 13.45
N TYR A 249 -5.48 20.13 12.38
CA TYR A 249 -4.54 20.40 11.31
C TYR A 249 -5.28 20.36 9.98
N LEU A 250 -5.22 21.46 9.23
CA LEU A 250 -5.90 21.63 7.95
C LEU A 250 -4.90 21.51 6.80
N ALA A 251 -5.22 20.72 5.79
CA ALA A 251 -4.40 20.59 4.59
C ALA A 251 -4.35 21.92 3.83
N GLY A 252 -3.15 22.31 3.39
CA GLY A 252 -2.89 23.58 2.72
C GLY A 252 -3.76 23.82 1.48
N SER A 253 -4.10 22.75 0.76
CA SER A 253 -4.96 22.81 -0.43
C SER A 253 -6.44 23.11 -0.15
N GLN A 254 -6.86 23.09 1.11
CA GLN A 254 -8.26 23.32 1.52
C GLN A 254 -8.49 24.72 2.10
N ILE A 255 -7.44 25.53 2.17
CA ILE A 255 -7.49 26.85 2.80
C ILE A 255 -8.05 27.86 1.79
N SER A 256 -9.17 28.48 2.14
CA SER A 256 -9.71 29.61 1.39
C SER A 256 -9.16 30.93 1.92
N VAL A 257 -9.23 31.15 3.25
CA VAL A 257 -8.79 32.38 3.91
C VAL A 257 -7.98 32.03 5.16
N SER A 258 -6.71 32.44 5.20
CA SER A 258 -5.79 31.99 6.27
C SER A 258 -6.08 32.58 7.65
N SER A 259 -6.72 33.75 7.70
CA SER A 259 -7.10 34.46 8.93
C SER A 259 -8.37 33.94 9.59
N ASP A 260 -9.18 33.14 8.88
CA ASP A 260 -10.36 32.45 9.41
C ASP A 260 -10.68 31.20 8.58
N VAL A 261 -10.32 30.03 9.11
CA VAL A 261 -10.53 28.73 8.45
C VAL A 261 -11.76 27.97 8.98
N ARG A 262 -12.54 28.55 9.87
CA ARG A 262 -13.74 27.89 10.40
C ARG A 262 -14.72 27.47 9.28
N PRO A 263 -14.99 28.30 8.26
CA PRO A 263 -15.86 27.89 7.15
C PRO A 263 -15.30 26.70 6.35
N ASP A 264 -13.98 26.65 6.16
CA ASP A 264 -13.32 25.53 5.46
C ASP A 264 -13.49 24.22 6.26
N ILE A 265 -13.29 24.28 7.58
CA ILE A 265 -13.45 23.12 8.47
C ILE A 265 -14.91 22.64 8.50
N GLU A 266 -15.87 23.54 8.64
CA GLU A 266 -17.31 23.22 8.64
C GLU A 266 -17.75 22.59 7.31
N ARG A 267 -17.26 23.13 6.19
CA ARG A 267 -17.46 22.54 4.86
C ARG A 267 -16.91 21.13 4.78
N LEU A 268 -15.67 20.89 5.23
CA LEU A 268 -15.07 19.55 5.18
C LEU A 268 -15.84 18.56 6.08
N LYS A 269 -16.22 18.96 7.29
CA LYS A 269 -16.98 18.09 8.21
C LYS A 269 -18.38 17.73 7.72
N SER A 270 -19.02 18.61 6.96
CA SER A 270 -20.37 18.38 6.41
C SER A 270 -20.35 17.65 5.06
N SER A 271 -19.29 17.78 4.27
CA SER A 271 -19.21 17.22 2.90
C SER A 271 -18.34 15.98 2.75
N GLN A 272 -17.46 15.69 3.72
CA GLN A 272 -16.52 14.57 3.64
C GLN A 272 -16.81 13.49 4.69
N THR A 273 -16.27 12.30 4.44
CA THR A 273 -16.37 11.22 5.41
C THR A 273 -15.40 11.50 6.56
N ASN A 274 -15.91 11.50 7.78
CA ASN A 274 -15.11 11.58 9.00
C ASN A 274 -14.80 10.16 9.52
N ARG A 275 -13.54 9.87 9.81
CA ARG A 275 -13.07 8.55 10.23
C ARG A 275 -12.23 8.63 11.49
N LEU A 276 -12.36 7.62 12.35
CA LEU A 276 -11.40 7.38 13.43
C LEU A 276 -10.21 6.62 12.83
N MET A 277 -9.00 7.11 13.05
CA MET A 277 -7.79 6.42 12.64
C MET A 277 -7.67 5.10 13.41
N ASP A 278 -7.50 3.99 12.70
CA ASP A 278 -7.25 2.69 13.31
C ASP A 278 -6.15 1.89 12.59
N CYS A 279 -6.05 0.59 12.94
CA CYS A 279 -5.02 -0.28 12.40
C CYS A 279 -5.08 -0.41 10.87
N VAL A 280 -6.27 -0.46 10.27
CA VAL A 280 -6.47 -0.70 8.83
C VAL A 280 -6.03 0.50 8.01
N ASP A 281 -6.09 1.72 8.54
CA ASP A 281 -5.65 2.91 7.81
C ASP A 281 -4.16 2.88 7.46
N CYS A 282 -3.36 2.16 8.25
CA CYS A 282 -1.93 1.94 8.03
C CYS A 282 -1.62 0.53 7.50
N HIS A 283 -2.27 -0.50 8.03
CA HIS A 283 -2.07 -1.92 7.70
C HIS A 283 -3.07 -2.43 6.64
N ASN A 284 -3.47 -1.57 5.71
CA ASN A 284 -4.56 -1.80 4.75
C ASN A 284 -4.36 -2.98 3.78
N ARG A 285 -3.17 -3.59 3.75
CA ARG A 285 -2.82 -4.73 2.88
C ARG A 285 -2.16 -5.88 3.64
N ILE A 286 -2.28 -5.97 4.97
CA ILE A 286 -1.49 -6.93 5.75
C ILE A 286 -1.79 -8.41 5.42
N GLY A 287 -3.03 -8.72 5.03
CA GLY A 287 -3.44 -10.06 4.56
C GLY A 287 -3.26 -10.27 3.07
N HIS A 288 -2.99 -9.21 2.29
CA HIS A 288 -2.93 -9.26 0.83
C HIS A 288 -1.82 -8.35 0.27
N GLY A 289 -0.64 -8.40 0.89
CA GLY A 289 0.49 -7.56 0.51
C GLY A 289 1.08 -8.03 -0.81
N ILE A 290 1.11 -7.16 -1.82
CA ILE A 290 1.84 -7.41 -3.06
C ILE A 290 3.18 -6.66 -2.98
N PRO A 291 4.33 -7.36 -2.95
CA PRO A 291 5.62 -6.69 -2.89
C PRO A 291 5.88 -5.88 -4.16
N SER A 292 6.67 -4.81 -4.03
CA SER A 292 7.09 -4.03 -5.20
C SER A 292 7.99 -4.85 -6.12
N THR A 293 7.93 -4.55 -7.43
CA THR A 293 8.79 -5.17 -8.46
C THR A 293 10.27 -5.05 -8.10
N ASP A 294 10.62 -3.91 -7.55
CA ASP A 294 11.96 -3.60 -7.09
C ASP A 294 12.39 -4.47 -5.89
N ARG A 295 11.51 -4.65 -4.90
CA ARG A 295 11.77 -5.51 -3.74
C ARG A 295 11.95 -6.97 -4.13
N VAL A 296 11.05 -7.53 -4.96
CA VAL A 296 11.15 -8.94 -5.35
C VAL A 296 12.44 -9.21 -6.13
N LEU A 297 12.90 -8.27 -6.94
CA LEU A 297 14.16 -8.40 -7.65
C LEU A 297 15.38 -8.27 -6.76
N ASP A 298 15.38 -7.33 -5.80
CA ASP A 298 16.49 -7.23 -4.85
C ASP A 298 16.64 -8.52 -4.05
N GLU A 299 15.53 -9.12 -3.63
CA GLU A 299 15.51 -10.38 -2.90
C GLU A 299 15.94 -11.57 -3.77
N ALA A 300 15.44 -11.66 -5.01
CA ALA A 300 15.85 -12.69 -5.96
C ALA A 300 17.35 -12.60 -6.32
N ILE A 301 17.89 -11.39 -6.48
CA ILE A 301 19.33 -11.20 -6.72
C ILE A 301 20.14 -11.52 -5.46
N SER A 302 19.71 -11.05 -4.28
CA SER A 302 20.41 -11.29 -3.03
C SER A 302 20.43 -12.77 -2.61
N THR A 303 19.45 -13.55 -3.05
CA THR A 303 19.36 -15.00 -2.78
C THR A 303 19.99 -15.85 -3.90
N GLY A 304 20.54 -15.22 -4.94
CA GLY A 304 21.19 -15.91 -6.06
C GLY A 304 20.24 -16.57 -7.05
N LYS A 305 18.93 -16.37 -6.92
CA LYS A 305 17.94 -16.83 -7.91
C LYS A 305 18.06 -16.07 -9.23
N ILE A 306 18.48 -14.82 -9.17
CA ILE A 306 18.91 -14.02 -10.33
C ILE A 306 20.37 -13.64 -10.12
N SER A 307 21.25 -14.06 -11.03
CA SER A 307 22.67 -13.74 -10.92
C SER A 307 22.96 -12.27 -11.22
N SER A 308 23.53 -11.54 -10.26
CA SER A 308 24.02 -10.16 -10.45
C SER A 308 25.17 -10.03 -11.44
N ALA A 309 25.78 -11.15 -11.87
CA ALA A 309 26.81 -11.17 -12.91
C ALA A 309 26.26 -10.89 -14.33
N LEU A 310 24.93 -10.89 -14.50
CA LEU A 310 24.28 -10.55 -15.76
C LEU A 310 24.17 -9.02 -15.91
N PRO A 311 24.77 -8.42 -16.96
CA PRO A 311 24.78 -6.98 -17.14
C PRO A 311 23.37 -6.39 -17.15
N PHE A 312 23.14 -5.37 -16.32
CA PHE A 312 21.86 -4.66 -16.19
C PHE A 312 20.64 -5.53 -15.86
N ILE A 313 20.81 -6.75 -15.33
CA ILE A 313 19.69 -7.65 -15.04
C ILE A 313 18.65 -7.04 -14.11
N LYS A 314 19.08 -6.19 -13.16
CA LYS A 314 18.17 -5.46 -12.28
C LYS A 314 17.30 -4.47 -13.06
N ARG A 315 17.89 -3.68 -13.96
CA ARG A 315 17.18 -2.71 -14.81
C ARG A 315 16.16 -3.43 -15.70
N ASP A 316 16.61 -4.45 -16.39
CA ASP A 316 15.80 -5.17 -17.38
C ASP A 316 14.67 -5.96 -16.69
N GLY A 317 14.98 -6.60 -15.55
CA GLY A 317 13.98 -7.24 -14.71
C GLY A 317 12.92 -6.27 -14.19
N VAL A 318 13.30 -5.08 -13.69
CA VAL A 318 12.33 -4.06 -13.22
C VAL A 318 11.43 -3.62 -14.36
N ALA A 319 11.99 -3.43 -15.56
CA ALA A 319 11.22 -3.03 -16.74
C ALA A 319 10.20 -4.11 -17.13
N LEU A 320 10.61 -5.38 -17.19
CA LEU A 320 9.75 -6.51 -17.50
C LEU A 320 8.63 -6.69 -16.46
N LEU A 321 8.96 -6.69 -15.17
CA LEU A 321 7.95 -6.88 -14.11
C LEU A 321 6.92 -5.74 -14.01
N ASN A 322 7.27 -4.52 -14.45
CA ASN A 322 6.35 -3.39 -14.51
C ASN A 322 5.60 -3.28 -15.85
N GLY A 323 5.87 -4.19 -16.79
CA GLY A 323 5.21 -4.25 -18.09
C GLY A 323 3.71 -4.52 -17.97
N SER A 324 2.94 -3.95 -18.91
CA SER A 324 1.51 -4.21 -19.04
C SER A 324 1.29 -5.25 -20.12
N TYR A 325 0.95 -6.47 -19.72
CA TYR A 325 0.72 -7.59 -20.63
C TYR A 325 -0.77 -7.97 -20.65
N PRO A 326 -1.32 -8.38 -21.80
CA PRO A 326 -2.72 -8.79 -21.91
C PRO A 326 -2.99 -10.18 -21.30
N SER A 327 -1.98 -11.04 -21.21
CA SER A 327 -2.07 -12.39 -20.67
C SER A 327 -0.74 -12.83 -20.02
N MET A 328 -0.77 -13.95 -19.31
CA MET A 328 0.46 -14.57 -18.79
C MET A 328 1.37 -15.03 -19.94
N ASP A 329 0.82 -15.58 -21.02
CA ASP A 329 1.63 -16.03 -22.17
C ASP A 329 2.33 -14.86 -22.87
N ALA A 330 1.64 -13.71 -23.01
CA ALA A 330 2.24 -12.51 -23.58
C ALA A 330 3.34 -11.94 -22.67
N ALA A 331 3.18 -12.06 -21.35
CA ALA A 331 4.25 -11.75 -20.40
C ALA A 331 5.43 -12.71 -20.60
N ASP A 332 5.19 -14.02 -20.61
CA ASP A 332 6.25 -15.02 -20.78
C ASP A 332 7.07 -14.80 -22.07
N GLN A 333 6.40 -14.53 -23.20
CA GLN A 333 7.06 -14.20 -24.47
C GLN A 333 7.94 -12.95 -24.37
N ALA A 334 7.47 -11.90 -23.69
CA ALA A 334 8.26 -10.70 -23.48
C ALA A 334 9.50 -10.97 -22.60
N PHE A 335 9.36 -11.86 -21.62
CA PHE A 335 10.44 -12.22 -20.71
C PHE A 335 11.49 -13.09 -21.43
N ASP A 336 11.06 -13.97 -22.35
CA ASP A 336 11.97 -14.74 -23.20
C ASP A 336 12.83 -13.84 -24.10
N GLY A 337 12.33 -12.66 -24.48
CA GLY A 337 13.10 -11.64 -25.21
C GLY A 337 14.33 -11.10 -24.44
N LEU A 338 14.43 -11.34 -23.14
CA LEU A 338 15.64 -11.03 -22.36
C LEU A 338 16.85 -11.84 -22.86
N ARG A 339 16.63 -13.09 -23.32
CA ARG A 339 17.71 -13.91 -23.90
C ARG A 339 18.35 -13.20 -25.09
N THR A 340 17.54 -12.78 -26.06
CA THR A 340 18.00 -12.05 -27.25
C THR A 340 18.68 -10.74 -26.88
N THR A 341 18.17 -10.03 -25.86
CA THR A 341 18.80 -8.81 -25.36
C THR A 341 20.20 -9.08 -24.79
N GLN A 342 20.36 -10.13 -23.98
CA GLN A 342 21.65 -10.50 -23.38
C GLN A 342 22.63 -11.01 -24.44
N GLU A 343 22.17 -11.84 -25.39
CA GLU A 343 22.98 -12.38 -26.48
C GLU A 343 23.49 -11.27 -27.42
N SER A 344 22.61 -10.35 -27.83
CA SER A 344 22.97 -9.28 -28.78
C SER A 344 23.82 -8.18 -28.18
N ARG A 345 23.56 -7.78 -26.93
CA ARG A 345 24.27 -6.65 -26.28
C ARG A 345 25.51 -7.08 -25.51
N TYR A 346 25.54 -8.31 -24.99
CA TYR A 346 26.61 -8.82 -24.13
C TYR A 346 27.07 -10.23 -24.56
N PRO A 347 27.44 -10.47 -25.84
CA PRO A 347 27.64 -11.81 -26.40
C PRO A 347 28.67 -12.66 -25.65
N LEU A 348 29.79 -12.05 -25.21
CA LEU A 348 30.81 -12.75 -24.44
C LEU A 348 30.31 -13.17 -23.05
N VAL A 349 29.56 -12.30 -22.37
CA VAL A 349 28.99 -12.58 -21.05
C VAL A 349 27.88 -13.61 -21.16
N PHE A 350 27.04 -13.50 -22.19
CA PHE A 350 25.99 -14.46 -22.51
C PHE A 350 26.55 -15.86 -22.72
N LYS A 351 27.56 -16.02 -23.59
CA LYS A 351 28.19 -17.31 -23.87
C LYS A 351 28.75 -17.98 -22.61
N ALA A 352 29.28 -17.20 -21.66
CA ALA A 352 29.80 -17.71 -20.40
C ALA A 352 28.72 -17.97 -19.33
N ASN A 353 27.50 -17.42 -19.48
CA ASN A 353 26.47 -17.42 -18.44
C ASN A 353 25.07 -17.79 -18.96
N GLU A 354 24.97 -18.53 -20.06
CA GLU A 354 23.69 -18.87 -20.71
C GLU A 354 22.69 -19.53 -19.74
N ALA A 355 23.17 -20.46 -18.91
CA ALA A 355 22.36 -21.10 -17.88
C ALA A 355 21.80 -20.09 -16.86
N LYS A 356 22.59 -19.06 -16.49
CA LYS A 356 22.15 -18.01 -15.55
C LYS A 356 21.14 -17.07 -16.20
N VAL A 357 21.25 -16.81 -17.50
CA VAL A 357 20.22 -16.05 -18.24
C VAL A 357 18.91 -16.81 -18.25
N THR A 358 18.96 -18.12 -18.52
CA THR A 358 17.78 -19.01 -18.45
C THR A 358 17.15 -18.97 -17.06
N GLN A 359 17.95 -19.18 -16.01
CA GLN A 359 17.49 -19.11 -14.62
C GLN A 359 16.86 -17.76 -14.28
N ALA A 360 17.46 -16.65 -14.74
CA ALA A 360 16.92 -15.32 -14.50
C ALA A 360 15.57 -15.11 -15.19
N ILE A 361 15.39 -15.60 -16.42
CA ILE A 361 14.11 -15.54 -17.14
C ILE A 361 13.05 -16.34 -16.38
N ASP A 362 13.36 -17.57 -15.95
CA ASP A 362 12.44 -18.43 -15.23
C ASP A 362 12.02 -17.83 -13.87
N GLU A 363 12.97 -17.24 -13.15
CA GLU A 363 12.68 -16.55 -11.88
C GLU A 363 11.83 -15.31 -12.12
N LEU A 364 12.13 -14.49 -13.14
CA LEU A 364 11.33 -13.32 -13.50
C LEU A 364 9.88 -13.74 -13.82
N LYS A 365 9.70 -14.80 -14.62
CA LYS A 365 8.40 -15.40 -14.94
C LYS A 365 7.65 -15.86 -13.69
N THR A 366 8.36 -16.45 -12.73
CA THR A 366 7.80 -16.85 -11.43
C THR A 366 7.35 -15.64 -10.62
N GLN A 367 8.21 -14.62 -10.50
CA GLN A 367 7.90 -13.39 -9.78
C GLN A 367 6.70 -12.66 -10.37
N TYR A 368 6.59 -12.58 -11.71
CA TYR A 368 5.44 -11.95 -12.37
C TYR A 368 4.12 -12.66 -12.03
N ARG A 369 4.10 -14.00 -12.03
CA ARG A 369 2.90 -14.78 -11.67
C ARG A 369 2.42 -14.54 -10.25
N LEU A 370 3.35 -14.24 -9.33
CA LEU A 370 3.07 -13.96 -7.92
C LEU A 370 2.51 -12.55 -7.70
N ILE A 371 3.04 -11.55 -8.42
CA ILE A 371 2.73 -10.12 -8.17
C ILE A 371 1.76 -9.50 -9.17
N ALA A 372 1.41 -10.23 -10.24
CA ALA A 372 0.52 -9.74 -11.28
C ALA A 372 -0.54 -10.79 -11.67
N THR A 373 -1.68 -10.28 -12.14
CA THR A 373 -2.77 -11.06 -12.73
C THR A 373 -3.35 -10.25 -13.88
N PRO A 374 -2.86 -10.45 -15.11
CA PRO A 374 -3.29 -9.71 -16.31
C PRO A 374 -4.80 -9.69 -16.54
N ALA A 375 -5.46 -10.85 -16.38
CA ALA A 375 -6.90 -10.99 -16.55
C ALA A 375 -7.70 -10.04 -15.64
N MET A 376 -7.19 -9.79 -14.43
CA MET A 376 -7.81 -8.87 -13.47
C MET A 376 -7.20 -7.47 -13.47
N LYS A 377 -6.25 -7.18 -14.39
CA LYS A 377 -5.50 -5.91 -14.45
C LYS A 377 -4.85 -5.53 -13.11
N VAL A 378 -4.44 -6.54 -12.34
CA VAL A 378 -3.74 -6.35 -11.05
C VAL A 378 -2.24 -6.57 -11.24
N GLN A 379 -1.44 -5.68 -10.64
CA GLN A 379 0.02 -5.71 -10.57
C GLN A 379 0.48 -5.04 -9.27
N ALA A 380 1.77 -5.09 -8.96
CA ALA A 380 2.35 -4.56 -7.71
C ALA A 380 1.98 -3.10 -7.37
N LYS A 381 1.66 -2.27 -8.37
CA LYS A 381 1.26 -0.86 -8.18
C LYS A 381 -0.25 -0.61 -8.15
N THR A 382 -1.08 -1.63 -8.38
CA THR A 382 -2.54 -1.46 -8.54
C THR A 382 -3.20 -0.99 -7.25
N TYR A 383 -2.81 -1.55 -6.11
CA TYR A 383 -3.37 -1.20 -4.81
C TYR A 383 -2.31 -0.55 -3.93
N PRO A 384 -2.59 0.63 -3.36
CA PRO A 384 -1.59 1.32 -2.57
C PRO A 384 -1.46 0.69 -1.18
N ASP A 385 -0.23 0.46 -0.73
CA ASP A 385 0.12 -0.02 0.61
C ASP A 385 0.48 1.17 1.52
N ASN A 386 -0.21 1.32 2.65
CA ASN A 386 -0.03 2.41 3.60
C ASN A 386 1.06 2.17 4.64
N LEU A 387 1.65 0.98 4.69
CA LEU A 387 2.65 0.62 5.70
C LEU A 387 3.96 1.41 5.56
N GLY A 388 4.20 2.01 4.39
CA GLY A 388 5.36 2.84 4.13
C GLY A 388 5.14 3.78 2.95
N HIS A 389 6.21 4.44 2.52
CA HIS A 389 6.16 5.51 1.53
C HIS A 389 6.96 5.22 0.23
N GLN A 390 7.31 3.95 -0.01
CA GLN A 390 8.13 3.57 -1.17
C GLN A 390 7.31 3.41 -2.46
N THR A 391 6.07 2.91 -2.34
CA THR A 391 5.18 2.64 -3.48
C THR A 391 3.86 3.41 -3.41
N SER A 392 3.60 4.08 -2.29
CA SER A 392 2.43 4.91 -2.06
C SER A 392 2.79 6.10 -1.15
N LEU A 393 1.86 7.03 -0.91
CA LEU A 393 2.08 8.11 0.05
C LEU A 393 2.24 7.63 1.50
N GLY A 394 1.58 6.53 1.89
CA GLY A 394 1.56 6.03 3.28
C GLY A 394 1.29 7.12 4.32
N CYS A 395 2.25 7.37 5.20
CA CYS A 395 2.18 8.40 6.25
C CYS A 395 2.17 9.84 5.68
N PHE A 396 2.74 10.08 4.50
CA PHE A 396 2.76 11.39 3.85
C PHE A 396 1.38 11.87 3.37
N ARG A 397 0.31 11.12 3.63
CA ARG A 397 -1.06 11.61 3.49
C ARG A 397 -1.39 12.72 4.51
N CYS A 398 -0.67 12.76 5.64
CA CYS A 398 -0.78 13.82 6.66
C CYS A 398 0.58 14.46 6.96
N HIS A 399 1.68 13.70 6.86
CA HIS A 399 3.04 14.17 7.15
C HIS A 399 3.69 14.84 5.93
N ASP A 400 2.95 15.67 5.19
CA ASP A 400 3.37 16.29 3.94
C ASP A 400 4.07 17.64 4.10
N GLY A 401 4.17 18.13 5.34
CA GLY A 401 4.68 19.47 5.63
C GLY A 401 3.71 20.59 5.22
N ALA A 402 2.47 20.25 4.89
CA ALA A 402 1.42 21.14 4.44
C ALA A 402 0.08 20.93 5.16
N HIS A 403 0.05 20.14 6.23
CA HIS A 403 -1.04 20.12 7.21
C HIS A 403 -0.74 21.08 8.35
N PHE A 404 -1.41 22.23 8.37
CA PHE A 404 -1.11 23.34 9.25
C PHE A 404 -2.00 23.36 10.48
N LEU A 405 -1.41 23.57 11.65
CA LEU A 405 -2.11 23.69 12.92
C LEU A 405 -3.04 24.91 12.88
N VAL A 406 -4.27 24.69 13.33
CA VAL A 406 -5.29 25.71 13.54
C VAL A 406 -5.30 26.12 15.01
N ASP A 407 -5.17 27.42 15.28
CA ASP A 407 -5.30 28.03 16.61
C ASP A 407 -6.39 29.11 16.58
N LYS A 408 -7.42 28.95 17.42
CA LYS A 408 -8.57 29.87 17.53
C LYS A 408 -9.18 30.25 16.17
N GLY A 409 -9.32 29.26 15.27
CA GLY A 409 -9.87 29.44 13.92
C GLY A 409 -8.91 30.05 12.90
N LYS A 410 -7.64 30.29 13.26
CA LYS A 410 -6.62 30.83 12.36
C LYS A 410 -5.54 29.79 12.06
N LEU A 411 -4.95 29.85 10.87
CA LEU A 411 -3.78 29.04 10.57
C LEU A 411 -2.52 29.56 11.25
N THR A 412 -1.67 28.62 11.64
CA THR A 412 -0.31 28.89 12.11
C THR A 412 0.71 28.31 11.13
N ASN A 413 1.97 28.72 11.26
CA ASN A 413 3.07 28.14 10.48
C ASN A 413 3.54 26.77 11.02
N THR A 414 2.93 26.27 12.10
CA THR A 414 3.26 24.95 12.65
C THR A 414 2.55 23.88 11.83
N THR A 415 3.26 22.86 11.38
CA THR A 415 2.69 21.77 10.59
C THR A 415 2.80 20.42 11.29
N ILE A 416 2.10 19.42 10.77
CA ILE A 416 2.41 18.02 11.10
C ILE A 416 3.86 17.74 10.63
N PRO A 417 4.76 17.28 11.53
CA PRO A 417 6.16 17.06 11.19
C PRO A 417 6.33 16.11 10.00
N SER A 418 7.14 16.48 9.01
CA SER A 418 7.34 15.68 7.78
C SER A 418 8.76 15.15 7.63
N GLU A 419 9.60 15.35 8.64
CA GLU A 419 11.00 14.95 8.66
C GLU A 419 11.13 13.43 8.73
N CYS A 420 12.18 12.89 8.11
CA CYS A 420 12.43 11.45 8.15
C CYS A 420 12.64 10.94 9.58
N SER A 421 13.22 11.77 10.46
CA SER A 421 13.45 11.47 11.89
C SER A 421 12.18 11.37 12.72
N THR A 422 11.03 11.80 12.18
CA THR A 422 9.71 11.61 12.80
C THR A 422 9.37 10.12 12.86
N CYS A 423 9.69 9.37 11.81
CA CYS A 423 9.34 7.95 11.69
C CYS A 423 10.55 7.01 11.87
N HIS A 424 11.74 7.47 11.49
CA HIS A 424 12.95 6.67 11.46
C HIS A 424 13.96 7.11 12.51
N THR A 425 14.63 6.14 13.10
CA THR A 425 15.90 6.39 13.76
C THR A 425 17.01 6.07 12.77
N PHE A 426 17.89 7.05 12.56
CA PHE A 426 19.10 6.84 11.80
C PHE A 426 20.16 6.40 12.80
N PRO A 427 20.72 5.18 12.67
CA PRO A 427 21.72 4.69 13.61
C PRO A 427 22.88 5.67 13.64
N GLN A 428 23.03 6.36 14.77
CA GLN A 428 24.26 7.09 15.09
C GLN A 428 25.22 6.04 15.62
N VAL A 429 26.08 5.49 14.77
CA VAL A 429 27.22 4.72 15.26
C VAL A 429 28.13 5.68 16.01
N ASN A 430 28.05 5.68 17.33
CA ASN A 430 29.18 6.12 18.12
C ASN A 430 30.32 5.12 17.89
N SER A 431 31.56 5.57 18.03
CA SER A 431 32.78 4.78 17.89
C SER A 431 32.88 3.55 18.82
N SER A 432 31.88 3.33 19.69
CA SER A 432 31.84 2.23 20.68
C SER A 432 31.06 1.00 20.21
N ALA A 433 30.33 1.05 19.09
CA ALA A 433 29.63 -0.10 18.50
C ALA A 433 30.58 -1.20 17.97
N SER A 434 31.88 -0.92 17.92
CA SER A 434 32.98 -1.81 17.56
C SER A 434 33.22 -2.95 18.56
N ARG A 435 32.53 -2.99 19.71
CA ARG A 435 32.79 -3.94 20.80
C ARG A 435 31.79 -5.08 20.97
N PHE A 436 30.74 -5.18 20.15
CA PHE A 436 29.77 -6.29 20.25
C PHE A 436 30.23 -7.50 19.42
N PRO A 437 30.58 -8.64 20.04
CA PRO A 437 30.90 -9.87 19.32
C PRO A 437 29.61 -10.51 18.78
N LEU A 438 29.58 -10.86 17.49
CA LEU A 438 28.52 -11.68 16.90
C LEU A 438 28.86 -13.15 17.10
N THR A 439 27.95 -13.92 17.69
CA THR A 439 28.15 -15.35 18.00
C THR A 439 27.93 -16.30 16.82
N ASN A 440 27.58 -15.78 15.63
CA ASN A 440 27.49 -16.56 14.38
C ASN A 440 27.89 -15.68 13.18
N LYS A 441 29.17 -15.73 12.81
CA LYS A 441 29.79 -14.92 11.75
C LYS A 441 29.75 -15.65 10.40
N PRO A 442 29.22 -15.05 9.32
CA PRO A 442 29.46 -15.52 7.96
C PRO A 442 30.94 -15.44 7.59
N ALA A 443 31.44 -16.38 6.77
CA ALA A 443 32.83 -16.36 6.30
C ALA A 443 33.14 -15.00 5.64
N GLY A 444 34.02 -14.21 6.27
CA GLY A 444 34.45 -12.88 5.81
C GLY A 444 34.10 -11.68 6.71
N ALA A 445 33.12 -11.77 7.63
CA ALA A 445 32.69 -10.59 8.40
C ALA A 445 33.54 -10.31 9.66
N THR A 446 34.43 -9.32 9.70
CA THR A 446 35.37 -9.08 10.84
C THR A 446 34.71 -8.45 12.08
N GLY A 447 33.46 -7.96 11.99
CA GLY A 447 32.65 -7.50 13.12
C GLY A 447 31.43 -6.69 12.66
N MET A 448 30.59 -6.19 13.58
CA MET A 448 29.43 -5.36 13.22
C MET A 448 29.83 -4.04 12.52
N ALA A 449 31.05 -3.57 12.77
CA ALA A 449 31.62 -2.39 12.12
C ALA A 449 31.86 -2.59 10.60
N SER A 450 32.20 -3.80 10.13
CA SER A 450 32.45 -4.02 8.70
C SER A 450 31.18 -3.97 7.85
N GLU A 451 30.02 -4.24 8.46
CA GLU A 451 28.69 -4.10 7.82
C GLU A 451 28.14 -2.67 7.91
N LEU A 452 28.60 -1.87 8.88
CA LEU A 452 28.11 -0.50 9.14
C LEU A 452 29.03 0.62 8.65
N ALA A 453 30.26 0.31 8.21
CA ALA A 453 31.26 1.28 7.76
C ALA A 453 30.84 2.12 6.54
N ASN A 454 29.78 1.73 5.82
CA ASN A 454 29.29 2.41 4.63
C ASN A 454 28.17 3.43 4.89
N ILE A 455 27.96 3.87 6.14
CA ILE A 455 27.03 4.95 6.46
C ILE A 455 27.84 6.25 6.60
N PRO A 456 27.91 7.14 5.59
CA PRO A 456 28.71 8.35 5.67
C PRO A 456 27.99 9.35 6.58
N MET A 457 28.48 9.53 7.80
CA MET A 457 28.04 10.63 8.66
C MET A 457 29.14 11.70 8.68
N GLY A 458 28.95 12.76 7.90
CA GLY A 458 29.83 13.93 7.91
C GLY A 458 29.72 14.74 9.20
N VAL A 459 30.81 15.42 9.58
CA VAL A 459 30.87 16.27 10.78
C VAL A 459 30.17 17.61 10.48
N LYS A 460 29.26 18.02 11.39
CA LYS A 460 28.52 19.28 11.33
C LYS A 460 29.47 20.49 11.43
N PRO A 461 29.53 21.39 10.44
CA PRO A 461 30.34 22.61 10.53
C PRO A 461 29.76 23.64 11.53
N ALA A 462 30.62 24.44 12.15
CA ALA A 462 30.28 25.37 13.23
C ALA A 462 29.31 26.51 12.84
N ASN A 463 29.18 26.83 11.55
CA ASN A 463 28.32 27.90 11.03
C ASN A 463 26.89 27.45 10.65
N HIS A 464 26.48 26.21 10.98
CA HIS A 464 25.17 25.67 10.64
C HIS A 464 24.29 25.50 11.90
N THR A 465 23.32 26.40 12.09
CA THR A 465 22.34 26.34 13.21
C THR A 465 21.17 25.38 12.93
N ASP A 466 20.99 24.94 11.68
CA ASP A 466 19.91 24.03 11.27
C ASP A 466 20.18 22.58 11.72
N LYS A 467 19.17 21.96 12.34
CA LYS A 467 19.19 20.56 12.78
C LYS A 467 18.99 19.57 11.63
N LEU A 468 18.54 20.05 10.47
CA LEU A 468 18.36 19.32 9.21
C LEU A 468 19.43 19.68 8.17
N TRP A 469 20.59 20.20 8.61
CA TRP A 469 21.62 20.78 7.73
C TRP A 469 22.01 19.92 6.52
N VAL A 470 21.99 18.59 6.65
CA VAL A 470 22.29 17.64 5.55
C VAL A 470 21.25 17.70 4.41
N PHE A 471 20.09 18.30 4.64
CA PHE A 471 18.97 18.44 3.71
C PHE A 471 18.66 19.90 3.32
N SER A 472 19.04 20.87 4.15
CA SER A 472 18.64 22.28 4.00
C SER A 472 19.75 23.22 3.53
N HIS A 473 21.00 22.76 3.43
CA HIS A 473 22.17 23.56 3.01
C HIS A 473 21.98 24.27 1.66
N LYS A 474 21.12 23.74 0.78
CA LYS A 474 20.76 24.36 -0.50
C LYS A 474 20.12 25.75 -0.38
N ARG A 475 19.54 26.12 0.77
CA ARG A 475 18.78 27.38 0.97
C ARG A 475 19.62 28.53 1.52
N THR A 476 20.83 28.25 2.00
CA THR A 476 21.77 29.22 2.58
C THR A 476 23.02 29.39 1.74
N ALA A 477 23.18 28.60 0.66
CA ALA A 477 24.23 28.78 -0.32
C ALA A 477 24.01 30.11 -1.06
N LEU A 478 24.90 31.08 -0.84
CA LEU A 478 24.86 32.42 -1.45
C LEU A 478 25.32 32.43 -2.92
N SER A 479 25.79 31.28 -3.42
CA SER A 479 26.26 31.10 -4.80
C SER A 479 25.81 29.73 -5.30
N VAL A 480 25.37 29.69 -6.57
CA VAL A 480 25.11 28.46 -7.34
C VAL A 480 26.35 27.93 -8.05
N GLU A 481 27.46 28.68 -7.99
CA GLU A 481 28.78 28.30 -8.51
C GLU A 481 29.62 27.82 -7.30
N PRO A 482 29.75 26.50 -7.09
CA PRO A 482 30.43 25.96 -5.91
C PRO A 482 31.96 26.06 -6.02
N THR A 483 32.47 26.33 -7.21
CA THR A 483 33.88 26.39 -7.59
C THR A 483 34.67 27.35 -6.69
N GLY A 484 35.69 26.86 -6.00
CA GLY A 484 36.53 27.66 -5.08
C GLY A 484 35.97 27.83 -3.66
N THR A 485 34.84 27.20 -3.32
CA THR A 485 34.27 27.16 -1.97
C THR A 485 34.32 25.76 -1.36
N SER A 486 34.04 25.61 -0.06
CA SER A 486 33.87 24.30 0.58
C SER A 486 32.69 23.50 0.01
N CYS A 487 31.78 24.13 -0.74
CA CYS A 487 30.66 23.47 -1.42
C CYS A 487 31.10 22.60 -2.62
N ALA A 488 32.24 22.92 -3.27
CA ALA A 488 32.78 22.16 -4.40
C ALA A 488 33.20 20.73 -4.03
N ALA A 489 33.35 20.46 -2.73
CA ALA A 489 33.63 19.11 -2.24
C ALA A 489 32.43 18.16 -2.40
N CYS A 490 31.21 18.66 -2.62
CA CYS A 490 29.98 17.85 -2.69
C CYS A 490 29.06 18.15 -3.90
N HIS A 491 29.27 19.23 -4.66
CA HIS A 491 28.46 19.60 -5.84
C HIS A 491 29.33 19.87 -7.07
N THR A 492 29.33 18.97 -8.06
CA THR A 492 30.09 19.12 -9.32
C THR A 492 29.17 19.40 -10.54
N PRO A 493 29.62 20.17 -11.56
CA PRO A 493 28.82 20.67 -12.69
C PRO A 493 28.09 19.64 -13.57
N THR A 494 28.40 18.36 -13.41
CA THR A 494 27.79 17.22 -14.11
C THR A 494 26.27 17.10 -13.86
N TYR A 495 25.76 17.66 -12.77
CA TYR A 495 24.34 17.61 -12.40
C TYR A 495 23.41 18.30 -13.41
N CYS A 496 23.82 19.43 -13.98
CA CYS A 496 22.98 20.21 -14.92
C CYS A 496 23.06 19.67 -16.37
N GLN A 497 24.18 19.06 -16.76
CA GLN A 497 24.43 18.67 -18.15
C GLN A 497 23.61 17.46 -18.61
N ASN A 498 23.26 16.53 -17.70
CA ASN A 498 22.42 15.37 -18.00
C ASN A 498 20.95 15.76 -18.32
N CYS A 499 20.51 16.90 -17.79
CA CYS A 499 19.19 17.47 -18.04
C CYS A 499 19.10 18.10 -19.45
N HIS A 500 20.06 18.96 -19.82
CA HIS A 500 19.98 19.74 -21.06
C HIS A 500 20.36 18.98 -22.34
N LYS A 501 21.11 17.87 -22.25
CA LYS A 501 21.54 17.10 -23.43
C LYS A 501 20.59 15.97 -23.85
N SER A 502 19.69 15.51 -22.98
CA SER A 502 18.79 14.40 -23.29
C SER A 502 17.53 14.80 -24.05
N GLY A 503 17.14 16.09 -24.02
CA GLY A 503 15.96 16.63 -24.71
C GLY A 503 14.61 16.11 -24.19
N ALA A 504 14.60 15.25 -23.16
CA ALA A 504 13.44 14.47 -22.77
C ALA A 504 12.41 15.24 -21.92
N ILE A 505 12.79 16.38 -21.32
CA ILE A 505 11.94 17.13 -20.38
C ILE A 505 12.19 18.64 -20.57
N LYS A 506 11.13 19.42 -20.78
CA LYS A 506 11.19 20.90 -20.76
C LYS A 506 10.66 21.40 -19.42
N ILE A 507 11.52 22.03 -18.63
CA ILE A 507 11.20 22.51 -17.27
C ILE A 507 11.40 24.03 -17.17
N ASP A 508 10.48 24.67 -16.47
CA ASP A 508 10.62 26.05 -16.04
C ASP A 508 11.53 26.11 -14.80
N HIS A 509 12.65 26.83 -14.92
CA HIS A 509 13.70 26.83 -13.91
C HIS A 509 13.31 27.58 -12.64
N GLU A 510 12.47 28.62 -12.75
CA GLU A 510 11.99 29.35 -11.58
C GLU A 510 10.93 28.54 -10.82
N ALA A 511 10.00 27.89 -11.51
CA ALA A 511 8.99 27.04 -10.88
C ALA A 511 9.59 25.79 -10.20
N MET A 512 10.70 25.26 -10.74
CA MET A 512 11.39 24.09 -10.19
C MET A 512 12.00 24.35 -8.80
N LEU A 513 12.44 25.58 -8.52
CA LEU A 513 13.02 25.99 -7.24
C LEU A 513 12.01 25.90 -6.09
N TYR A 514 10.72 26.15 -6.36
CA TYR A 514 9.68 26.25 -5.34
C TYR A 514 8.73 25.05 -5.29
N LYS A 515 8.55 24.33 -6.41
CA LYS A 515 7.61 23.21 -6.54
C LYS A 515 8.24 21.98 -7.19
N HIS A 516 9.43 21.59 -6.73
CA HIS A 516 10.26 20.52 -7.30
C HIS A 516 9.50 19.27 -7.78
N ALA A 517 8.70 18.63 -6.92
CA ALA A 517 7.92 17.44 -7.29
C ALA A 517 6.71 17.77 -8.20
N GLY A 518 6.13 18.96 -8.07
CA GLY A 518 5.03 19.43 -8.90
C GLY A 518 5.49 19.76 -10.32
N SER A 519 6.60 20.50 -10.46
CA SER A 519 7.21 20.89 -11.73
C SER A 519 7.75 19.68 -12.49
N ALA A 520 8.37 18.72 -11.80
CA ALA A 520 8.78 17.45 -12.40
C ALA A 520 7.60 16.58 -12.85
N ARG A 521 6.50 16.55 -12.09
CA ARG A 521 5.26 15.84 -12.49
C ARG A 521 4.55 16.50 -13.65
N ALA A 522 4.50 17.83 -13.68
CA ALA A 522 3.89 18.60 -14.76
C ALA A 522 4.66 18.46 -16.09
N ALA A 523 5.98 18.28 -16.02
CA ALA A 523 6.83 18.16 -17.19
C ALA A 523 6.99 16.73 -17.75
N GLY A 524 6.63 15.68 -17.00
CA GLY A 524 6.79 14.28 -17.46
C GLY A 524 6.33 13.18 -16.50
N GLY A 525 5.48 13.49 -15.52
CA GLY A 525 4.99 12.51 -14.52
C GLY A 525 6.09 11.98 -13.59
N THR A 526 5.82 10.88 -12.88
CA THR A 526 6.78 10.26 -11.93
C THR A 526 7.98 9.61 -12.61
N GLN A 527 7.94 9.43 -13.92
CA GLN A 527 9.05 8.89 -14.73
C GLN A 527 10.19 9.91 -14.88
N ALA A 528 9.89 11.21 -14.83
CA ALA A 528 10.87 12.30 -14.85
C ALA A 528 11.93 12.18 -13.74
N CYS A 529 11.55 11.62 -12.59
CA CYS A 529 12.43 11.46 -11.43
C CYS A 529 13.63 10.54 -11.71
N ALA A 530 13.47 9.54 -12.58
CA ALA A 530 14.50 8.56 -12.90
C ALA A 530 15.64 9.13 -13.78
N TYR A 531 15.42 10.27 -14.44
CA TYR A 531 16.42 10.92 -15.29
C TYR A 531 17.43 11.75 -14.49
N CYS A 532 17.05 12.26 -13.31
CA CYS A 532 17.88 13.15 -12.50
C CYS A 532 18.75 12.42 -11.45
N HIS A 533 18.46 11.16 -11.15
CA HIS A 533 19.12 10.39 -10.10
C HIS A 533 19.83 9.15 -10.66
N GLN A 534 21.01 9.33 -11.27
CA GLN A 534 21.81 8.23 -11.85
C GLN A 534 23.14 7.93 -11.14
N ALA A 535 23.57 6.67 -11.23
CA ALA A 535 24.67 6.01 -10.52
C ALA A 535 26.09 6.60 -10.72
N ALA A 536 26.32 7.45 -11.73
CA ALA A 536 27.65 8.01 -12.03
C ALA A 536 28.22 8.91 -10.91
N THR A 537 27.36 9.44 -10.05
CA THR A 537 27.72 10.26 -8.88
C THR A 537 28.64 9.53 -7.89
N CYS A 538 28.64 8.20 -7.91
CA CYS A 538 29.47 7.38 -7.02
C CYS A 538 30.91 7.19 -7.55
N ALA A 539 31.10 7.20 -8.88
CA ALA A 539 32.39 6.90 -9.51
C ALA A 539 33.38 8.09 -9.50
N SER A 540 32.89 9.31 -9.28
CA SER A 540 33.73 10.53 -9.25
C SER A 540 34.42 10.78 -7.91
N CYS A 541 33.92 10.20 -6.81
CA CYS A 541 34.47 10.44 -5.46
C CYS A 541 35.71 9.60 -5.15
N HIS A 542 36.03 8.57 -5.94
CA HIS A 542 37.11 7.63 -5.66
C HIS A 542 37.97 7.36 -6.89
N LYS A 543 38.87 8.30 -7.22
CA LYS A 543 39.81 8.07 -8.34
C LYS A 543 41.31 8.24 -8.07
N ASN A 544 41.82 8.80 -6.95
CA ASN A 544 43.26 8.78 -6.56
C ASN A 544 43.56 9.34 -5.13
N PRO A 545 44.76 9.08 -4.56
CA PRO A 545 45.06 9.27 -3.12
C PRO A 545 45.41 10.71 -2.72
N ILE A 546 45.07 11.07 -1.48
CA ILE A 546 45.20 12.41 -0.88
C ILE A 546 46.64 12.62 -0.35
N LEU A 547 47.22 13.78 -0.70
CA LEU A 547 48.65 14.18 -0.80
C LEU A 547 49.62 13.99 0.41
N SER A 548 50.91 13.94 0.04
CA SER A 548 52.16 13.91 0.85
C SER A 548 52.45 15.24 1.62
N PRO A 549 53.29 15.27 2.67
CA PRO A 549 53.26 16.25 3.78
C PRO A 549 53.69 17.71 3.53
N ASN A 550 54.03 18.13 2.32
CA ASN A 550 54.72 19.41 2.10
C ASN A 550 54.06 20.25 1.00
N ALA A 551 53.22 21.22 1.37
CA ALA A 551 52.81 22.30 0.46
C ALA A 551 52.65 23.63 1.23
N PRO A 552 53.40 24.70 0.86
CA PRO A 552 53.10 26.08 1.23
C PRO A 552 52.16 26.77 0.23
N ASN A 553 51.47 27.79 0.73
CA ASN A 553 50.36 28.55 0.14
C ASN A 553 50.60 29.15 -1.26
N ALA A 554 49.52 29.20 -2.06
CA ALA A 554 49.41 29.99 -3.30
C ALA A 554 48.90 31.41 -3.04
N PRO A 555 49.21 32.37 -3.94
CA PRO A 555 48.19 33.37 -4.28
C PRO A 555 48.16 33.84 -5.76
N ASN A 556 46.94 34.23 -6.20
CA ASN A 556 46.56 35.19 -7.26
C ASN A 556 45.92 34.68 -8.59
N ALA A 557 44.74 35.25 -8.90
CA ALA A 557 43.92 35.21 -10.14
C ALA A 557 44.46 36.19 -11.24
N PRO A 558 43.82 36.57 -12.41
CA PRO A 558 42.44 36.37 -12.95
C PRO A 558 42.22 36.32 -14.53
N ASN A 559 40.93 36.32 -14.98
CA ASN A 559 40.27 36.88 -16.22
C ASN A 559 40.02 36.08 -17.54
N ALA A 560 38.74 36.01 -17.98
CA ALA A 560 38.21 36.29 -19.36
C ALA A 560 36.65 36.26 -19.47
N PRO A 561 35.98 37.07 -20.34
CA PRO A 561 34.49 37.23 -20.43
C PRO A 561 33.80 36.45 -21.60
N PRO A 562 32.45 36.38 -21.66
CA PRO A 562 31.70 35.39 -22.48
C PRO A 562 31.10 35.93 -23.81
N VAL A 563 30.88 35.02 -24.77
CA VAL A 563 30.24 35.27 -26.09
C VAL A 563 28.81 34.71 -26.12
N ALA A 564 27.88 35.45 -26.72
CA ALA A 564 26.46 35.14 -26.85
C ALA A 564 26.08 34.61 -28.26
N ILE A 565 25.14 33.67 -28.39
CA ILE A 565 24.41 33.38 -29.64
C ILE A 565 22.92 33.05 -29.38
N LYS A 566 22.06 33.62 -30.25
CA LYS A 566 20.59 33.74 -30.26
C LYS A 566 19.80 32.45 -30.58
N ALA A 567 18.54 32.46 -30.15
CA ALA A 567 17.49 31.47 -30.43
C ALA A 567 16.75 31.66 -31.78
N ARG A 568 16.23 30.57 -32.38
CA ARG A 568 14.94 30.58 -33.12
C ARG A 568 14.31 29.18 -33.34
N GLN A 569 13.07 29.10 -32.89
CA GLN A 569 11.83 28.61 -33.52
C GLN A 569 11.74 27.21 -34.17
N THR A 570 10.76 26.48 -33.64
CA THR A 570 10.09 25.26 -34.10
C THR A 570 9.23 25.48 -35.36
N PRO A 571 8.71 24.39 -35.95
CA PRO A 571 7.29 24.06 -35.76
C PRO A 571 7.04 23.01 -34.69
#